data_AF-A0A0B2A2A5-F1
#
_entry.id   AF-A0A0B2A2A5-F1
#
_cell.length_a   1.000
_cell.length_b   1.000
_cell.length_c   1.000
_cell.angle_alpha   90.00
_cell.angle_beta   90.00
_cell.angle_gamma   90.00
#
_symmetry.space_group_name_H-M   'P 1'
#
loop_
_entity.id
_entity.type
_entity.pdbx_description
1 polymer ?
#
loop_
_entity_poly.entity_id
_entity_poly.type
_entity_poly.pdbx_seq_one_letter_code
_entity_poly.pdbx_strand_id
1 'polypeptide(L)'
;MKVTRFSKVGAGLAAGVSLSLCLGAVAANAAGTPVTANQEDPQASHIGTYTLVGVGSDTIQDVEYGVSQDLGTYDGTHLNLASWTATGTTPLSYRSGGVPAVATAHPNGSGAGYTALKESLGMIAPSGTDGVAPGDVDYSRASGFQDSNNEKFDGSGIVTEIPFAIDAISFAAPAGSPFLKTNGGLGLTLEDLANIYAGVDQYVDTVTGALSATATATTEPIQAFLPKPGSGSRQFFLTQLNKVNSAVPVKLDKGDAEFPAPYTSTSAPYVGSEMNTSHEQAQEHDATVLTSAPAGVAAIAPFSAAKFIGYHNGVIADPDAGKTAGTDYELIPFDNGSASVLPYTGDASTNATLTPNTGYKAPAGSVGAITREVFNLIPTAAVDNPNANVKYRALYDTFVGAGSKFCLDAKAILAYGFMTDANCGNPSRTAGVGSSATVTVTHTAAVAGKSTVVTVAVQSIGNAGGSVALTVNGKVYSATIAKGQTTAKFTVPTPKAGTISFGGGANDGFTPNLSGIYFASIAQGSITVAKATPTVKATAARVSHTVAGKAVVTVAATGLTPTGKVTVTIKKGTAIKATRIVSLVGGKATASLPKLPVGTYYVYVSYTGDANVNKTASTKLTTLAVF
;
A
#
# COMPACT_ATOMS: atom_id res chain seq x y z
N MET A 1 -47.75 16.99 0.11
CA MET A 1 -48.61 16.69 1.29
C MET A 1 -49.09 15.24 1.16
N LYS A 2 -48.90 14.46 2.23
CA LYS A 2 -49.50 13.14 2.54
C LYS A 2 -49.04 11.89 1.75
N VAL A 3 -48.14 11.19 2.42
CA VAL A 3 -47.84 9.75 2.45
C VAL A 3 -49.11 8.89 2.56
N THR A 4 -49.16 7.74 1.87
CA THR A 4 -49.63 6.46 2.47
C THR A 4 -49.36 5.21 1.62
N ARG A 5 -48.65 4.26 2.26
CA ARG A 5 -48.84 2.79 2.31
C ARG A 5 -48.40 1.90 1.14
N PHE A 6 -47.28 1.21 1.38
CA PHE A 6 -46.90 -0.06 0.75
C PHE A 6 -47.64 -1.23 1.43
N SER A 7 -48.21 -2.10 0.60
CA SER A 7 -48.87 -3.36 0.97
C SER A 7 -47.88 -4.54 0.97
N LYS A 8 -47.97 -5.35 2.03
CA LYS A 8 -47.29 -6.64 2.23
C LYS A 8 -47.83 -7.73 1.28
N VAL A 9 -46.93 -8.46 0.64
CA VAL A 9 -47.04 -9.88 0.22
C VAL A 9 -45.63 -10.42 0.49
N GLY A 10 -45.36 -11.45 1.28
CA GLY A 10 -46.01 -12.75 1.40
C GLY A 10 -44.88 -13.77 1.19
N ALA A 11 -44.54 -14.49 2.25
CA ALA A 11 -43.31 -15.27 2.42
C ALA A 11 -43.13 -16.41 1.40
N GLY A 12 -41.87 -16.66 1.01
CA GLY A 12 -41.41 -17.87 0.33
C GLY A 12 -40.06 -18.30 0.92
N LEU A 13 -40.09 -19.37 1.70
CA LEU A 13 -38.96 -20.07 2.33
C LEU A 13 -37.86 -20.41 1.30
N ALA A 14 -36.60 -20.10 1.61
CA ALA A 14 -35.44 -20.84 1.12
C ALA A 14 -34.26 -20.72 2.10
N ALA A 15 -33.96 -21.84 2.77
CA ALA A 15 -32.71 -22.21 3.44
C ALA A 15 -31.85 -21.09 4.04
N GLY A 16 -32.11 -20.73 5.29
CA GLY A 16 -31.14 -20.04 6.13
C GLY A 16 -30.02 -20.99 6.50
N VAL A 17 -28.85 -20.82 5.88
CA VAL A 17 -27.58 -21.17 6.54
C VAL A 17 -27.42 -20.14 7.65
N SER A 18 -27.79 -20.50 8.87
CA SER A 18 -27.47 -19.75 10.07
C SER A 18 -25.95 -19.76 10.25
N LEU A 19 -25.28 -18.80 9.61
CA LEU A 19 -23.95 -18.38 10.01
C LEU A 19 -24.11 -17.70 11.37
N SER A 20 -23.77 -18.41 12.44
CA SER A 20 -23.79 -17.89 13.81
C SER A 20 -23.02 -16.57 13.86
N LEU A 21 -23.73 -15.44 13.88
CA LEU A 21 -23.21 -14.19 14.42
C LEU A 21 -23.00 -14.43 15.91
N CYS A 22 -21.81 -14.88 16.27
CA CYS A 22 -21.28 -14.64 17.59
C CYS A 22 -21.07 -13.12 17.71
N LEU A 23 -22.11 -12.40 18.12
CA LEU A 23 -21.90 -11.21 18.95
C LEU A 23 -21.31 -11.73 20.27
N GLY A 24 -20.02 -12.07 20.24
CA GLY A 24 -19.27 -12.22 21.46
C GLY A 24 -19.21 -10.84 22.09
N ALA A 25 -19.76 -10.71 23.30
CA ALA A 25 -19.35 -9.63 24.18
C ALA A 25 -17.82 -9.64 24.17
N VAL A 26 -17.21 -8.54 23.73
CA VAL A 26 -15.75 -8.39 23.77
C VAL A 26 -15.41 -8.29 25.25
N ALA A 27 -15.10 -9.43 25.85
CA ALA A 27 -14.56 -9.47 27.18
C ALA A 27 -13.28 -8.65 27.15
N ALA A 28 -13.13 -7.70 28.07
CA ALA A 28 -11.82 -7.14 28.37
C ALA A 28 -10.88 -8.32 28.61
N ASN A 29 -9.82 -8.44 27.81
CA ASN A 29 -8.88 -9.53 27.97
C ASN A 29 -8.33 -9.45 29.39
N ALA A 30 -8.50 -10.53 30.15
CA ALA A 30 -7.87 -10.67 31.45
C ALA A 30 -6.37 -10.87 31.20
N ALA A 31 -5.65 -9.75 31.02
CA ALA A 31 -4.22 -9.73 30.73
C ALA A 31 -3.44 -10.42 31.87
N GLY A 32 -2.57 -11.34 31.48
CA GLY A 32 -1.58 -11.95 32.37
C GLY A 32 -0.58 -10.94 32.92
N THR A 33 0.41 -11.42 33.65
CA THR A 33 1.62 -10.64 33.97
C THR A 33 2.31 -10.21 32.67
N PRO A 34 2.82 -8.97 32.55
CA PRO A 34 3.60 -8.54 31.39
C PRO A 34 4.69 -9.56 31.10
N VAL A 35 4.73 -10.09 29.87
CA VAL A 35 5.71 -11.10 29.47
C VAL A 35 6.99 -10.36 29.11
N THR A 36 8.13 -10.81 29.63
CA THR A 36 9.44 -10.31 29.20
C THR A 36 9.56 -10.49 27.68
N ALA A 37 9.72 -9.39 26.93
CA ALA A 37 9.83 -9.45 25.48
C ALA A 37 11.21 -10.00 25.08
N ASN A 38 11.35 -11.33 25.05
CA ASN A 38 12.41 -12.00 24.31
C ASN A 38 11.94 -12.13 22.87
N GLN A 39 11.81 -11.00 22.18
CA GLN A 39 11.12 -10.95 20.90
C GLN A 39 11.98 -11.63 19.83
N GLU A 40 11.69 -12.89 19.52
CA GLU A 40 12.08 -13.51 18.24
C GLU A 40 10.97 -13.22 17.22
N ASP A 41 11.32 -13.15 15.93
CA ASP A 41 10.29 -13.02 14.91
C ASP A 41 9.34 -14.23 14.98
N PRO A 42 8.02 -13.99 14.86
CA PRO A 42 7.07 -15.08 14.74
C PRO A 42 7.50 -16.05 13.65
N GLN A 43 7.58 -17.33 14.00
CA GLN A 43 7.85 -18.39 13.03
C GLN A 43 6.86 -18.31 11.87
N ALA A 44 7.32 -18.58 10.65
CA ALA A 44 6.48 -18.55 9.45
C ALA A 44 5.23 -19.44 9.57
N SER A 45 5.31 -20.54 10.33
CA SER A 45 4.20 -21.44 10.64
C SER A 45 3.09 -20.81 11.48
N HIS A 46 3.34 -19.68 12.15
CA HIS A 46 2.35 -18.93 12.93
C HIS A 46 1.70 -17.80 12.11
N ILE A 47 2.12 -17.60 10.86
CA ILE A 47 1.58 -16.59 9.95
C ILE A 47 0.50 -17.21 9.07
N GLY A 48 -0.74 -16.93 9.42
CA GLY A 48 -1.91 -17.36 8.67
C GLY A 48 -2.35 -16.36 7.60
N THR A 49 -3.43 -16.69 6.89
CA THR A 49 -4.03 -15.81 5.88
C THR A 49 -4.60 -14.52 6.50
N TYR A 50 -4.99 -14.57 7.78
CA TYR A 50 -5.61 -13.45 8.50
C TYR A 50 -4.70 -12.79 9.54
N THR A 51 -3.49 -13.30 9.73
CA THR A 51 -2.50 -12.65 10.59
C THR A 51 -2.15 -11.30 10.01
N LEU A 52 -2.19 -10.23 10.80
CA LEU A 52 -1.71 -8.91 10.39
C LEU A 52 -0.20 -8.84 10.58
N VAL A 53 0.57 -8.61 9.52
CA VAL A 53 2.03 -8.54 9.55
C VAL A 53 2.48 -7.09 9.54
N GLY A 54 3.36 -6.71 10.46
CA GLY A 54 3.92 -5.35 10.52
C GLY A 54 5.38 -5.28 10.92
N VAL A 55 6.01 -4.21 10.47
CA VAL A 55 7.44 -3.91 10.55
C VAL A 55 7.65 -2.41 10.84
N GLY A 56 8.88 -1.97 11.08
CA GLY A 56 9.22 -0.55 11.21
C GLY A 56 9.88 -0.21 12.53
N SER A 57 9.35 0.81 13.21
CA SER A 57 9.94 1.38 14.43
C SER A 57 10.29 0.32 15.48
N ASP A 58 11.58 0.32 15.84
CA ASP A 58 12.24 -0.37 16.94
C ASP A 58 11.79 0.17 18.31
N THR A 59 11.55 1.49 18.42
CA THR A 59 11.11 2.11 19.67
C THR A 59 9.81 1.51 20.20
N ILE A 60 8.85 1.20 19.31
CA ILE A 60 7.52 0.71 19.72
C ILE A 60 7.32 -0.80 19.50
N GLN A 61 8.36 -1.54 19.10
CA GLN A 61 8.20 -2.96 18.78
C GLN A 61 7.75 -3.80 19.99
N ASP A 62 8.20 -3.46 21.20
CA ASP A 62 7.94 -4.29 22.39
C ASP A 62 6.53 -4.08 22.94
N VAL A 63 6.00 -2.85 22.92
CA VAL A 63 4.60 -2.62 23.31
C VAL A 63 3.66 -3.29 22.30
N GLU A 64 4.01 -3.26 21.02
CA GLU A 64 3.29 -3.99 19.97
C GLU A 64 3.35 -5.50 20.18
N TYR A 65 4.49 -6.02 20.66
CA TYR A 65 4.60 -7.41 21.08
C TYR A 65 3.65 -7.72 22.24
N GLY A 66 3.71 -6.93 23.32
CA GLY A 66 2.84 -7.11 24.49
C GLY A 66 1.37 -7.14 24.10
N VAL A 67 0.92 -6.15 23.31
CA VAL A 67 -0.45 -6.11 22.79
C VAL A 67 -0.73 -7.33 21.90
N SER A 68 0.20 -7.74 21.04
CA SER A 68 0.02 -8.93 20.19
C SER A 68 -0.20 -10.21 20.99
N GLN A 69 0.46 -10.36 22.14
CA GLN A 69 0.28 -11.50 23.04
C GLN A 69 -1.11 -11.48 23.66
N ASP A 70 -1.58 -10.30 24.10
CA ASP A 70 -2.91 -10.13 24.65
C ASP A 70 -3.99 -10.36 23.57
N LEU A 71 -3.73 -10.01 22.31
CA LEU A 71 -4.62 -10.33 21.17
C LEU A 71 -4.74 -11.83 20.88
N GLY A 72 -3.73 -12.62 21.20
CA GLY A 72 -3.70 -14.08 21.01
C GLY A 72 -3.81 -14.52 19.54
N THR A 73 -4.39 -15.70 19.32
CA THR A 73 -4.52 -16.35 18.00
C THR A 73 -5.93 -16.26 17.44
N TYR A 74 -6.07 -16.28 16.11
CA TYR A 74 -7.39 -16.25 15.47
C TYR A 74 -8.01 -17.65 15.27
N ASP A 75 -7.19 -18.70 15.20
CA ASP A 75 -7.63 -20.09 15.01
C ASP A 75 -7.00 -21.09 16.00
N GLY A 76 -6.39 -20.59 17.07
CA GLY A 76 -5.67 -21.40 18.04
C GLY A 76 -4.20 -21.65 17.69
N THR A 77 -3.77 -21.40 16.44
CA THR A 77 -2.39 -21.66 15.99
C THR A 77 -1.70 -20.47 15.34
N HIS A 78 -2.45 -19.57 14.70
CA HIS A 78 -1.91 -18.43 13.99
C HIS A 78 -2.24 -17.12 14.71
N LEU A 79 -1.26 -16.22 14.78
CA LEU A 79 -1.39 -14.95 15.50
C LEU A 79 -2.42 -14.04 14.85
N ASN A 80 -3.16 -13.26 15.67
CA ASN A 80 -3.94 -12.13 15.16
C ASN A 80 -3.01 -11.03 14.62
N LEU A 81 -1.92 -10.76 15.35
CA LEU A 81 -0.95 -9.72 15.06
C LEU A 81 0.45 -10.30 15.12
N ALA A 82 1.18 -10.23 14.01
CA ALA A 82 2.60 -10.55 13.91
C ALA A 82 3.38 -9.23 13.76
N SER A 83 3.79 -8.67 14.89
CA SER A 83 4.71 -7.53 14.92
C SER A 83 6.15 -8.06 14.86
N TRP A 84 6.78 -7.95 13.70
CA TRP A 84 8.15 -8.43 13.50
C TRP A 84 9.16 -7.46 14.08
N THR A 85 10.26 -8.00 14.58
CA THR A 85 11.29 -7.20 15.24
C THR A 85 11.97 -6.27 14.25
N ALA A 86 12.52 -5.16 14.73
CA ALA A 86 13.29 -4.24 13.89
C ALA A 86 14.79 -4.58 13.90
N THR A 87 15.28 -5.21 14.97
CA THR A 87 16.70 -5.52 15.22
C THR A 87 17.00 -7.02 15.29
N GLY A 88 16.11 -7.86 14.75
CA GLY A 88 16.23 -9.31 14.82
C GLY A 88 17.42 -9.89 14.05
N THR A 89 17.87 -11.06 14.49
CA THR A 89 18.94 -11.85 13.86
C THR A 89 18.40 -13.02 13.03
N THR A 90 17.08 -13.23 13.06
CA THR A 90 16.37 -14.29 12.35
C THR A 90 15.87 -13.81 11.00
N PRO A 91 16.01 -14.58 9.91
CA PRO A 91 15.49 -14.14 8.61
C PRO A 91 13.97 -14.04 8.56
N LEU A 92 13.48 -12.87 8.17
CA LEU A 92 12.07 -12.67 7.86
C LEU A 92 11.64 -13.54 6.68
N SER A 93 10.54 -14.26 6.86
CA SER A 93 9.90 -15.05 5.80
C SER A 93 8.55 -14.43 5.45
N TYR A 94 8.51 -13.70 4.34
CA TYR A 94 7.29 -13.05 3.86
C TYR A 94 6.31 -14.04 3.23
N ARG A 95 5.03 -13.66 3.15
CA ARG A 95 3.97 -14.50 2.54
C ARG A 95 4.25 -14.85 1.10
N SER A 96 4.93 -13.95 0.38
CA SER A 96 5.39 -14.17 -0.99
C SER A 96 6.50 -15.21 -1.11
N GLY A 97 7.12 -15.64 0.00
CA GLY A 97 8.37 -16.38 0.01
C GLY A 97 9.60 -15.51 -0.25
N GLY A 98 9.41 -14.17 -0.33
CA GLY A 98 10.50 -13.22 -0.37
C GLY A 98 11.39 -13.37 0.87
N VAL A 99 12.69 -13.17 0.65
CA VAL A 99 13.69 -13.11 1.71
C VAL A 99 14.52 -11.84 1.52
N PRO A 100 14.90 -11.14 2.60
CA PRO A 100 15.75 -9.97 2.48
C PRO A 100 17.10 -10.32 1.82
N ALA A 101 17.70 -9.38 1.10
CA ALA A 101 18.98 -9.60 0.39
C ALA A 101 20.13 -9.92 1.35
N VAL A 102 20.02 -9.44 2.59
CA VAL A 102 20.86 -9.81 3.73
C VAL A 102 19.96 -10.51 4.73
N ALA A 103 20.29 -11.73 5.14
CA ALA A 103 19.41 -12.59 5.92
C ALA A 103 18.94 -11.99 7.27
N THR A 104 19.63 -10.98 7.80
CA THR A 104 19.28 -10.27 9.05
C THR A 104 18.65 -8.89 8.82
N ALA A 105 18.42 -8.49 7.55
CA ALA A 105 17.92 -7.16 7.24
C ALA A 105 16.40 -7.10 7.43
N HIS A 106 15.97 -6.34 8.43
CA HIS A 106 14.57 -6.03 8.68
C HIS A 106 14.29 -4.58 8.27
N PRO A 107 13.05 -4.22 7.89
CA PRO A 107 12.64 -2.83 7.77
C PRO A 107 12.70 -2.13 9.14
N ASN A 108 13.89 -1.64 9.51
CA ASN A 108 14.21 -1.17 10.85
C ASN A 108 14.09 0.36 10.95
N GLY A 109 13.18 0.82 11.80
CA GLY A 109 12.87 2.24 12.01
C GLY A 109 11.66 2.69 11.22
N SER A 110 11.06 3.82 11.61
CA SER A 110 9.78 4.28 11.04
C SER A 110 9.81 4.45 9.52
N GLY A 111 10.87 5.07 8.98
CA GLY A 111 10.99 5.32 7.54
C GLY A 111 11.16 4.04 6.70
N ALA A 112 11.92 3.06 7.20
CA ALA A 112 12.08 1.76 6.54
C ALA A 112 10.77 0.96 6.58
N GLY A 113 10.09 0.93 7.73
CA GLY A 113 8.78 0.29 7.87
C GLY A 113 7.73 0.92 6.96
N TYR A 114 7.68 2.24 6.87
CA TYR A 114 6.76 2.94 5.96
C TYR A 114 7.09 2.65 4.49
N THR A 115 8.37 2.54 4.14
CA THR A 115 8.81 2.12 2.80
C THR A 115 8.31 0.72 2.47
N ALA A 116 8.51 -0.24 3.38
CA ALA A 116 8.00 -1.61 3.23
C ALA A 116 6.47 -1.65 3.04
N LEU A 117 5.71 -0.84 3.81
CA LEU A 117 4.27 -0.73 3.62
C LEU A 117 3.93 -0.17 2.23
N LYS A 118 4.59 0.91 1.78
CA LYS A 118 4.36 1.49 0.45
C LYS A 118 4.63 0.50 -0.67
N GLU A 119 5.70 -0.28 -0.58
CA GLU A 119 6.01 -1.37 -1.53
C GLU A 119 4.91 -2.43 -1.52
N SER A 120 4.46 -2.83 -0.34
CA SER A 120 3.42 -3.85 -0.18
C SER A 120 2.07 -3.42 -0.76
N LEU A 121 1.73 -2.13 -0.64
CA LEU A 121 0.53 -1.52 -1.22
C LEU A 121 0.67 -1.16 -2.70
N GLY A 122 1.85 -1.31 -3.30
CA GLY A 122 2.10 -0.96 -4.70
C GLY A 122 2.17 0.55 -4.97
N MET A 123 2.42 1.37 -3.94
CA MET A 123 2.64 2.82 -4.08
C MET A 123 3.98 3.11 -4.75
N ILE A 124 4.99 2.28 -4.46
CA ILE A 124 6.32 2.33 -5.04
C ILE A 124 6.76 0.93 -5.46
N ALA A 125 7.71 0.84 -6.39
CA ALA A 125 8.27 -0.44 -6.79
C ALA A 125 9.13 -1.02 -5.65
N PRO A 126 9.10 -2.35 -5.43
CA PRO A 126 10.00 -2.98 -4.47
C PRO A 126 11.46 -2.65 -4.74
N SER A 127 12.17 -2.18 -3.73
CA SER A 127 13.61 -1.92 -3.76
C SER A 127 14.43 -3.22 -3.90
N GLY A 128 13.88 -4.33 -3.40
CA GLY A 128 14.49 -5.66 -3.42
C GLY A 128 15.55 -5.90 -2.35
N THR A 129 15.88 -4.89 -1.53
CA THR A 129 16.89 -5.01 -0.47
C THR A 129 16.33 -5.63 0.81
N ASP A 130 15.11 -5.26 1.17
CA ASP A 130 14.39 -5.76 2.36
C ASP A 130 13.56 -7.03 2.08
N GLY A 131 13.48 -7.46 0.82
CA GLY A 131 12.76 -8.66 0.38
C GLY A 131 11.24 -8.51 0.33
N VAL A 132 10.70 -7.32 0.56
CA VAL A 132 9.25 -7.08 0.62
C VAL A 132 8.64 -7.13 -0.78
N ALA A 133 7.54 -7.86 -0.93
CA ALA A 133 6.75 -7.88 -2.15
C ALA A 133 5.31 -7.38 -1.91
N PRO A 134 4.55 -7.09 -2.98
CA PRO A 134 3.17 -6.67 -2.86
C PRO A 134 2.30 -7.68 -2.07
N GLY A 135 1.67 -7.18 -1.00
CA GLY A 135 0.79 -7.94 -0.09
C GLY A 135 1.47 -8.61 1.11
N ASP A 136 2.78 -8.45 1.28
CA ASP A 136 3.55 -9.04 2.40
C ASP A 136 3.40 -8.32 3.75
N VAL A 137 3.23 -6.99 3.76
CA VAL A 137 3.14 -6.14 4.96
C VAL A 137 1.78 -5.46 4.97
N ASP A 138 1.09 -5.51 6.11
CA ASP A 138 -0.28 -4.98 6.26
C ASP A 138 -0.32 -3.66 7.01
N TYR A 139 0.66 -3.41 7.88
CA TYR A 139 0.81 -2.16 8.61
C TYR A 139 2.29 -1.87 8.89
N SER A 140 2.62 -0.62 9.22
CA SER A 140 3.96 -0.28 9.70
C SER A 140 3.92 0.53 10.98
N ARG A 141 4.96 0.38 11.79
CA ARG A 141 5.14 1.06 13.07
C ARG A 141 5.93 2.35 12.92
N ALA A 142 5.47 3.42 13.55
CA ALA A 142 6.18 4.69 13.53
C ALA A 142 6.20 5.38 14.90
N SER A 143 7.40 5.76 15.34
CA SER A 143 7.61 6.60 16.52
C SER A 143 7.62 8.11 16.18
N GLY A 144 6.84 8.53 15.18
CA GLY A 144 6.78 9.93 14.75
C GLY A 144 6.08 10.06 13.40
N PHE A 145 5.69 11.29 13.07
CA PHE A 145 5.03 11.59 11.80
C PHE A 145 5.91 11.19 10.61
N GLN A 146 5.32 10.55 9.59
CA GLN A 146 6.09 10.07 8.44
C GLN A 146 6.23 11.10 7.31
N ASP A 147 5.72 12.31 7.51
CA ASP A 147 5.76 13.35 6.49
C ASP A 147 6.35 14.68 7.02
N SER A 148 7.41 15.12 6.35
CA SER A 148 8.07 16.42 6.51
C SER A 148 7.67 17.44 5.43
N ASN A 149 6.83 17.04 4.46
CA ASN A 149 6.60 17.77 3.21
C ASN A 149 5.13 18.12 2.90
N ASN A 150 4.20 17.97 3.84
CA ASN A 150 2.80 18.41 3.65
C ASN A 150 2.13 17.71 2.44
N GLU A 151 2.31 16.39 2.33
CA GLU A 151 1.54 15.51 1.46
C GLU A 151 0.09 15.42 1.98
N LYS A 152 -0.70 16.44 1.66
CA LYS A 152 -2.17 16.47 1.70
C LYS A 152 -2.82 15.71 2.87
N PHE A 153 -2.94 16.40 4.01
CA PHE A 153 -3.98 16.12 5.01
C PHE A 153 -5.38 16.55 4.52
N ASP A 154 -5.71 16.34 3.25
CA ASP A 154 -7.01 16.71 2.66
C ASP A 154 -7.99 15.53 2.60
N GLY A 155 -7.65 14.40 3.23
CA GLY A 155 -8.48 13.20 3.30
C GLY A 155 -8.37 12.27 2.08
N SER A 156 -7.31 12.39 1.27
CA SER A 156 -7.09 11.55 0.08
C SER A 156 -5.82 10.69 0.11
N GLY A 157 -5.09 10.64 1.23
CA GLY A 157 -3.87 9.84 1.35
C GLY A 157 -4.15 8.32 1.34
N ILE A 158 -3.21 7.54 0.81
CA ILE A 158 -3.34 6.07 0.69
C ILE A 158 -3.09 5.33 2.01
N VAL A 159 -2.35 5.95 2.92
CA VAL A 159 -2.04 5.40 4.25
C VAL A 159 -2.61 6.30 5.31
N THR A 160 -3.17 5.72 6.38
CA THR A 160 -3.67 6.43 7.55
C THR A 160 -2.73 6.20 8.73
N GLU A 161 -2.32 7.27 9.39
CA GLU A 161 -1.52 7.24 10.63
C GLU A 161 -2.47 7.18 11.83
N ILE A 162 -2.50 6.03 12.52
CA ILE A 162 -3.39 5.79 13.67
C ILE A 162 -2.58 5.89 14.97
N PRO A 163 -2.73 6.96 15.76
CA PRO A 163 -2.05 7.07 17.05
C PRO A 163 -2.62 6.05 18.03
N PHE A 164 -1.79 5.52 18.93
CA PHE A 164 -2.27 4.64 20.01
C PHE A 164 -1.75 4.99 21.40
N ALA A 165 -0.60 5.63 21.49
CA ALA A 165 0.01 5.99 22.76
C ALA A 165 0.91 7.23 22.63
N ILE A 166 1.40 7.71 23.76
CA ILE A 166 2.33 8.84 23.83
C ILE A 166 3.64 8.36 24.45
N ASP A 167 4.72 8.64 23.74
CA ASP A 167 6.10 8.44 24.20
C ASP A 167 6.66 9.77 24.70
N ALA A 168 7.34 9.73 25.84
CA ALA A 168 8.13 10.85 26.33
C ALA A 168 9.58 10.65 25.92
N ILE A 169 10.16 11.66 25.29
CA ILE A 169 11.57 11.69 24.93
C ILE A 169 12.30 12.47 26.01
N SER A 170 13.21 11.78 26.67
CA SER A 170 14.15 12.38 27.61
C SER A 170 15.57 12.18 27.10
N PHE A 171 16.56 12.38 27.96
CA PHE A 171 17.97 12.25 27.65
C PHE A 171 18.59 11.28 28.62
N ALA A 172 19.23 10.24 28.12
CA ALA A 172 19.96 9.31 28.95
C ALA A 172 21.45 9.71 28.99
N ALA A 173 22.05 9.55 30.16
CA ALA A 173 23.47 9.73 30.40
C ALA A 173 23.99 8.63 31.33
N PRO A 174 25.31 8.39 31.40
CA PRO A 174 25.89 7.50 32.42
C PRO A 174 25.47 7.91 33.83
N ALA A 175 25.28 6.94 34.72
CA ALA A 175 24.89 7.23 36.09
C ALA A 175 25.92 8.10 36.79
N GLY A 176 25.47 9.12 37.52
CA GLY A 176 26.32 10.12 38.16
C GLY A 176 26.87 11.19 37.21
N SER A 177 26.37 11.25 35.97
CA SER A 177 26.80 12.22 34.98
C SER A 177 26.66 13.67 35.49
N PRO A 178 27.62 14.56 35.14
CA PRO A 178 27.54 15.97 35.53
C PRO A 178 26.32 16.70 34.95
N PHE A 179 25.63 16.15 33.94
CA PHE A 179 24.37 16.70 33.45
C PHE A 179 23.27 16.75 34.51
N LEU A 180 23.29 15.87 35.53
CA LEU A 180 22.35 15.94 36.65
C LEU A 180 22.49 17.22 37.49
N LYS A 181 23.62 17.91 37.42
CA LYS A 181 23.90 19.13 38.20
C LYS A 181 23.54 20.40 37.44
N THR A 182 23.26 20.29 36.15
CA THR A 182 22.89 21.42 35.28
C THR A 182 21.71 22.19 35.85
N ASN A 183 21.71 23.51 35.64
CA ASN A 183 20.67 24.43 36.11
C ASN A 183 20.36 24.29 37.61
N GLY A 184 21.40 24.10 38.43
CA GLY A 184 21.24 23.95 39.89
C GLY A 184 20.57 22.63 40.30
N GLY A 185 20.70 21.59 39.48
CA GLY A 185 20.08 20.28 39.71
C GLY A 185 18.67 20.15 39.14
N LEU A 186 18.19 21.14 38.37
CA LEU A 186 16.90 21.05 37.69
C LEU A 186 16.96 20.15 36.45
N GLY A 187 18.17 19.92 35.91
CA GLY A 187 18.39 19.18 34.68
C GLY A 187 18.53 20.10 33.47
N LEU A 188 18.28 19.59 32.26
CA LEU A 188 18.53 20.32 31.02
C LEU A 188 17.26 20.98 30.48
N THR A 189 17.40 22.22 29.99
CA THR A 189 16.36 22.90 29.21
C THR A 189 16.44 22.50 27.73
N LEU A 190 15.41 22.83 26.94
CA LEU A 190 15.47 22.62 25.48
C LEU A 190 16.56 23.47 24.81
N GLU A 191 16.89 24.64 25.38
CA GLU A 191 17.94 25.52 24.86
C GLU A 191 19.33 24.92 25.12
N ASP A 192 19.58 24.38 26.31
CA ASP A 192 20.82 23.66 26.64
C ASP A 192 21.07 22.53 25.64
N LEU A 193 20.04 21.72 25.39
CA LEU A 193 20.12 20.62 24.43
C LEU A 193 20.39 21.14 23.01
N ALA A 194 19.72 22.22 22.61
CA ALA A 194 19.94 22.78 21.29
C ALA A 194 21.36 23.31 21.10
N ASN A 195 21.98 23.87 22.14
CA ASN A 195 23.37 24.33 22.13
C ASN A 195 24.36 23.15 22.11
N ILE A 196 24.12 22.10 22.92
CA ILE A 196 24.92 20.87 22.91
C ILE A 196 24.95 20.25 21.50
N TYR A 197 23.77 20.02 20.91
CA TYR A 197 23.66 19.37 19.60
C TYR A 197 24.05 20.27 18.42
N ALA A 198 24.06 21.60 18.61
CA ALA A 198 24.68 22.52 17.66
C ALA A 198 26.21 22.53 17.75
N GLY A 199 26.80 22.01 18.83
CA GLY A 199 28.22 22.09 19.13
C GLY A 199 28.66 23.46 19.69
N VAL A 200 27.71 24.25 20.19
CA VAL A 200 27.97 25.51 20.91
C VAL A 200 28.53 25.20 22.29
N ASP A 201 27.83 24.34 23.03
CA ASP A 201 28.30 23.81 24.30
C ASP A 201 28.99 22.46 24.09
N GLN A 202 30.27 22.42 24.40
CA GLN A 202 31.15 21.28 24.11
C GLN A 202 31.69 20.61 25.38
N TYR A 203 31.50 21.25 26.53
CA TYR A 203 32.03 20.83 27.82
C TYR A 203 30.98 21.03 28.91
N VAL A 204 31.01 20.18 29.92
CA VAL A 204 30.19 20.29 31.13
C VAL A 204 31.09 20.25 32.36
N ASP A 205 30.90 21.20 33.28
CA ASP A 205 31.65 21.28 34.52
C ASP A 205 31.22 20.18 35.50
N THR A 206 32.16 19.36 35.96
CA THR A 206 31.88 18.20 36.82
C THR A 206 31.42 18.56 38.23
N VAL A 207 31.67 19.79 38.68
CA VAL A 207 31.30 20.26 40.02
C VAL A 207 29.95 20.95 40.00
N THR A 208 29.74 21.84 39.04
CA THR A 208 28.59 22.76 38.97
C THR A 208 27.54 22.36 37.94
N GLY A 209 27.89 21.51 36.97
CA GLY A 209 27.03 21.19 35.82
C GLY A 209 26.95 22.32 34.78
N ALA A 210 27.76 23.38 34.87
CA ALA A 210 27.74 24.48 33.91
C ALA A 210 28.19 24.02 32.51
N LEU A 211 27.43 24.38 31.48
CA LEU A 211 27.76 24.14 30.08
C LEU A 211 28.68 25.23 29.53
N SER A 212 29.60 24.86 28.65
CA SER A 212 30.64 25.75 28.13
C SER A 212 31.14 25.34 26.75
N ALA A 213 31.53 26.31 25.94
CA ALA A 213 32.24 26.10 24.67
C ALA A 213 33.71 25.71 24.86
N THR A 214 34.30 25.96 26.03
CA THR A 214 35.76 25.80 26.28
C THR A 214 36.05 24.92 27.47
N ALA A 215 37.10 24.10 27.33
CA ALA A 215 37.62 23.25 28.39
C ALA A 215 38.21 24.07 29.56
N THR A 216 37.99 23.58 30.78
CA THR A 216 38.66 24.02 32.01
C THR A 216 39.16 22.80 32.80
N ALA A 217 39.84 23.02 33.92
CA ALA A 217 40.37 21.94 34.76
C ALA A 217 39.28 21.04 35.38
N THR A 218 38.04 21.54 35.47
CA THR A 218 36.91 20.84 36.11
C THR A 218 35.88 20.34 35.10
N THR A 219 36.11 20.48 33.80
CA THR A 219 35.13 20.09 32.77
C THR A 219 35.46 18.75 32.11
N GLU A 220 34.41 18.04 31.73
CA GLU A 220 34.48 16.91 30.82
C GLU A 220 33.98 17.32 29.42
N PRO A 221 34.60 16.80 28.33
CA PRO A 221 34.08 16.95 26.98
C PRO A 221 32.73 16.25 26.84
N ILE A 222 31.81 16.86 26.10
CA ILE A 222 30.48 16.33 25.83
C ILE A 222 30.51 15.48 24.57
N GLN A 223 29.98 14.25 24.67
CA GLN A 223 29.74 13.39 23.51
C GLN A 223 28.24 13.15 23.36
N ALA A 224 27.63 13.87 22.43
CA ALA A 224 26.19 13.88 22.19
C ALA A 224 25.82 12.99 21.00
N PHE A 225 25.03 11.95 21.26
CA PHE A 225 24.62 10.99 20.24
C PHE A 225 23.26 11.35 19.65
N LEU A 226 23.14 11.17 18.34
CA LEU A 226 21.88 11.21 17.60
C LEU A 226 21.46 9.79 17.22
N PRO A 227 20.15 9.46 17.27
CA PRO A 227 19.69 8.19 16.74
C PRO A 227 20.07 8.04 15.26
N LYS A 228 20.11 6.81 14.76
CA LYS A 228 20.46 6.49 13.38
C LYS A 228 19.73 7.35 12.32
N PRO A 229 20.34 7.56 11.15
CA PRO A 229 19.66 8.19 10.01
C PRO A 229 18.31 7.53 9.69
N GLY A 230 17.30 8.34 9.37
CA GLY A 230 15.94 7.85 9.06
C GLY A 230 15.08 7.41 10.26
N SER A 231 15.60 7.49 11.49
CA SER A 231 14.80 7.29 12.71
C SER A 231 13.74 8.39 12.88
N GLY A 232 12.50 8.00 13.20
CA GLY A 232 11.43 8.95 13.55
C GLY A 232 11.76 9.76 14.81
N SER A 233 12.54 9.19 15.72
CA SER A 233 13.02 9.83 16.94
C SER A 233 14.02 10.92 16.68
N ARG A 234 14.95 10.69 15.75
CA ARG A 234 15.85 11.73 15.28
C ARG A 234 15.08 12.88 14.64
N GLN A 235 14.15 12.57 13.73
CA GLN A 235 13.34 13.59 13.06
C GLN A 235 12.55 14.44 14.06
N PHE A 236 11.87 13.78 15.02
CA PHE A 236 11.10 14.44 16.05
C PHE A 236 11.99 15.29 16.96
N PHE A 237 13.10 14.74 17.46
CA PHE A 237 14.01 15.42 18.37
C PHE A 237 14.62 16.68 17.74
N LEU A 238 15.19 16.57 16.53
CA LEU A 238 15.77 17.70 15.82
C LEU A 238 14.73 18.78 15.49
N THR A 239 13.48 18.38 15.23
CA THR A 239 12.38 19.32 15.06
C THR A 239 12.11 20.12 16.34
N GLN A 240 12.19 19.49 17.52
CA GLN A 240 12.03 20.21 18.78
C GLN A 240 13.19 21.17 19.04
N LEU A 241 14.44 20.74 18.86
CA LEU A 241 15.62 21.61 19.05
C LEU A 241 15.55 22.88 18.17
N ASN A 242 15.14 22.72 16.92
CA ASN A 242 15.06 23.84 15.97
C ASN A 242 13.96 24.87 16.30
N LYS A 243 13.02 24.56 17.22
CA LYS A 243 12.05 25.55 17.73
C LYS A 243 12.68 26.62 18.60
N VAL A 244 13.79 26.30 19.28
CA VAL A 244 14.53 27.24 20.15
C VAL A 244 15.83 27.72 19.55
N ASN A 245 16.42 26.97 18.61
CA ASN A 245 17.68 27.32 17.96
C ASN A 245 17.49 27.70 16.47
N SER A 246 16.62 28.69 16.22
CA SER A 246 16.32 29.12 14.84
C SER A 246 17.48 29.89 14.17
N ALA A 247 18.45 30.40 14.94
CA ALA A 247 19.61 31.13 14.42
C ALA A 247 20.68 30.20 13.83
N VAL A 248 20.86 29.00 14.40
CA VAL A 248 21.79 27.97 13.88
C VAL A 248 21.08 26.60 13.87
N PRO A 249 20.21 26.33 12.89
CA PRO A 249 19.43 25.10 12.87
C PRO A 249 20.31 23.85 12.82
N VAL A 250 19.99 22.86 13.64
CA VAL A 250 20.58 21.52 13.57
C VAL A 250 19.91 20.77 12.41
N LYS A 251 20.67 20.52 11.35
CA LYS A 251 20.15 19.86 10.14
C LYS A 251 19.82 18.38 10.40
N LEU A 252 18.91 17.84 9.60
CA LEU A 252 18.50 16.44 9.70
C LEU A 252 19.67 15.47 9.47
N ASP A 253 20.66 15.86 8.65
CA ASP A 253 21.86 15.11 8.31
C ASP A 253 23.06 15.35 9.26
N LYS A 254 22.84 16.08 10.37
CA LYS A 254 23.90 16.35 11.35
C LYS A 254 24.49 15.04 11.89
N GLY A 255 25.78 14.84 11.67
CA GLY A 255 26.49 13.67 12.18
C GLY A 255 26.38 12.41 11.32
N ASP A 256 25.84 12.53 10.09
CA ASP A 256 25.77 11.42 9.12
C ASP A 256 27.08 11.22 8.33
N ALA A 257 27.98 12.21 8.37
CA ALA A 257 29.28 12.10 7.72
C ALA A 257 30.19 11.13 8.47
N GLU A 258 30.84 10.25 7.72
CA GLU A 258 31.85 9.30 8.22
C GLU A 258 32.94 10.07 8.97
N PHE A 259 33.12 9.76 10.26
CA PHE A 259 34.14 10.43 11.06
C PHE A 259 35.50 9.70 10.92
N PRO A 260 36.61 10.42 10.67
CA PRO A 260 37.92 9.80 10.46
C PRO A 260 38.54 9.18 11.73
N ALA A 261 37.91 9.33 12.90
CA ALA A 261 38.31 8.67 14.15
C ALA A 261 37.07 8.23 14.96
N PRO A 262 37.04 7.01 15.53
CA PRO A 262 35.88 6.48 16.26
C PRO A 262 35.79 6.99 17.71
N TYR A 263 34.54 7.16 18.18
CA TYR A 263 34.11 7.55 19.53
C TYR A 263 34.93 6.94 20.68
N THR A 264 35.18 5.62 20.65
CA THR A 264 35.83 4.89 21.75
C THR A 264 37.30 5.25 21.99
N SER A 265 37.91 6.10 21.14
CA SER A 265 39.33 6.44 21.21
C SER A 265 39.63 7.89 21.56
N THR A 266 38.63 8.78 21.64
CA THR A 266 38.87 10.22 21.79
C THR A 266 38.24 10.80 23.06
N SER A 267 39.04 11.53 23.86
CA SER A 267 38.57 12.36 24.98
C SER A 267 38.18 13.76 24.48
N ALA A 268 37.47 13.84 23.36
CA ALA A 268 37.14 15.09 22.67
C ALA A 268 35.62 15.26 22.53
N PRO A 269 35.12 16.51 22.40
CA PRO A 269 33.71 16.77 22.14
C PRO A 269 33.24 16.13 20.83
N TYR A 270 32.03 15.58 20.82
CA TYR A 270 31.46 14.87 19.68
C TYR A 270 29.96 15.12 19.55
N VAL A 271 29.49 15.23 18.30
CA VAL A 271 28.05 15.20 17.97
C VAL A 271 27.85 14.33 16.71
N GLY A 272 27.20 13.17 16.85
CA GLY A 272 26.90 12.31 15.71
C GLY A 272 26.17 11.01 16.05
N SER A 273 26.01 10.10 15.08
CA SER A 273 25.23 8.87 15.26
C SER A 273 26.04 7.57 15.26
N GLU A 274 27.36 7.63 15.06
CA GLU A 274 28.22 6.45 14.97
C GLU A 274 28.76 6.03 16.34
N MET A 275 28.64 4.75 16.66
CA MET A 275 29.01 4.19 17.97
C MET A 275 30.45 3.67 18.00
N ASN A 276 31.04 3.28 16.87
CA ASN A 276 32.35 2.61 16.86
C ASN A 276 33.02 2.61 15.47
N THR A 277 34.20 2.00 15.40
CA THR A 277 35.02 1.79 14.18
C THR A 277 34.30 1.02 13.07
N SER A 278 33.24 0.29 13.41
CA SER A 278 32.46 -0.52 12.48
C SER A 278 31.25 0.24 11.92
N HIS A 279 31.14 1.53 12.21
CA HIS A 279 30.06 2.42 11.78
C HIS A 279 28.67 1.95 12.22
N GLU A 280 28.60 1.21 13.34
CA GLU A 280 27.33 0.88 13.96
C GLU A 280 26.62 2.16 14.42
N GLN A 281 25.31 2.20 14.29
CA GLN A 281 24.53 3.42 14.49
C GLN A 281 23.80 3.39 15.85
N ALA A 282 23.86 4.49 16.58
CA ALA A 282 23.18 4.66 17.86
C ALA A 282 21.66 4.50 17.68
N GLN A 283 21.04 3.73 18.58
CA GLN A 283 19.59 3.61 18.66
C GLN A 283 19.08 4.44 19.85
N GLU A 284 17.90 5.02 19.73
CA GLU A 284 17.28 5.79 20.83
C GLU A 284 17.00 4.95 22.08
N HIS A 285 16.89 3.63 21.92
CA HIS A 285 16.51 2.71 22.99
C HIS A 285 17.70 1.88 23.50
N ASP A 286 18.92 2.22 23.09
CA ASP A 286 20.13 1.47 23.39
C ASP A 286 21.15 2.37 24.12
N ALA A 287 21.49 1.98 25.35
CA ALA A 287 22.39 2.73 26.22
C ALA A 287 23.87 2.40 26.00
N THR A 288 24.22 1.54 25.05
CA THR A 288 25.61 1.11 24.79
C THR A 288 26.56 2.30 24.61
N VAL A 289 26.14 3.35 23.88
CA VAL A 289 26.95 4.59 23.69
C VAL A 289 27.10 5.44 24.95
N LEU A 290 26.34 5.15 26.01
CA LEU A 290 26.44 5.84 27.28
C LEU A 290 27.35 5.04 28.22
N THR A 291 27.07 3.75 28.38
CA THR A 291 27.77 2.89 29.34
C THR A 291 29.20 2.52 28.90
N SER A 292 29.50 2.63 27.60
CA SER A 292 30.85 2.43 27.04
C SER A 292 31.70 3.71 27.03
N ALA A 293 31.17 4.84 27.52
CA ALA A 293 31.88 6.12 27.50
C ALA A 293 33.18 6.05 28.32
N PRO A 294 34.30 6.58 27.80
CA PRO A 294 35.53 6.65 28.57
C PRO A 294 35.34 7.46 29.86
N ALA A 295 36.07 7.09 30.91
CA ALA A 295 36.09 7.89 32.13
C ALA A 295 36.56 9.33 31.82
N GLY A 296 35.89 10.32 32.42
CA GLY A 296 36.18 11.73 32.15
C GLY A 296 35.51 12.28 30.88
N VAL A 297 34.45 11.64 30.39
CA VAL A 297 33.67 12.08 29.24
C VAL A 297 32.19 12.08 29.61
N ALA A 298 31.49 13.16 29.28
CA ALA A 298 30.06 13.30 29.51
C ALA A 298 29.27 12.87 28.27
N ALA A 299 28.88 11.60 28.21
CA ALA A 299 28.02 11.08 27.14
C ALA A 299 26.54 11.41 27.38
N ILE A 300 25.80 11.71 26.30
CA ILE A 300 24.36 11.97 26.34
C ILE A 300 23.68 11.56 25.03
N ALA A 301 22.46 11.02 25.10
CA ALA A 301 21.65 10.68 23.93
C ALA A 301 20.16 10.94 24.19
N PRO A 302 19.34 11.33 23.19
CA PRO A 302 17.90 11.29 23.36
C PRO A 302 17.46 9.83 23.54
N PHE A 303 16.54 9.61 24.47
CA PHE A 303 16.14 8.26 24.89
C PHE A 303 14.63 8.20 25.10
N SER A 304 14.01 7.12 24.63
CA SER A 304 12.59 6.87 24.88
C SER A 304 12.39 6.52 26.35
N ALA A 305 11.61 7.34 27.06
CA ALA A 305 11.30 7.09 28.45
C ALA A 305 10.53 5.78 28.63
N ALA A 306 9.69 5.40 27.66
CA ALA A 306 8.97 4.15 27.69
C ALA A 306 9.94 2.96 27.75
N LYS A 307 10.99 2.98 26.92
CA LYS A 307 12.04 1.96 26.93
C LYS A 307 12.80 1.93 28.25
N PHE A 308 13.24 3.08 28.76
CA PHE A 308 13.91 3.16 30.06
C PHE A 308 13.06 2.55 31.18
N ILE A 309 11.78 2.92 31.27
CA ILE A 309 10.83 2.38 32.25
C ILE A 309 10.68 0.87 32.07
N GLY A 310 10.54 0.41 30.83
CA GLY A 310 10.41 -1.00 30.50
C GLY A 310 11.63 -1.83 30.91
N TYR A 311 12.85 -1.34 30.67
CA TYR A 311 14.10 -1.98 31.09
C TYR A 311 14.20 -2.02 32.62
N HIS A 312 13.97 -0.89 33.27
CA HIS A 312 14.04 -0.78 34.73
C HIS A 312 13.04 -1.72 35.42
N ASN A 313 11.82 -1.80 34.90
CA ASN A 313 10.78 -2.66 35.44
C ASN A 313 10.95 -4.15 35.08
N GLY A 314 11.92 -4.50 34.24
CA GLY A 314 12.14 -5.87 33.75
C GLY A 314 11.04 -6.40 32.82
N VAL A 315 10.26 -5.51 32.22
CA VAL A 315 9.20 -5.86 31.24
C VAL A 315 9.79 -6.14 29.86
N ILE A 316 10.91 -5.49 29.55
CA ILE A 316 11.70 -5.71 28.33
C ILE A 316 13.17 -5.90 28.70
N ALA A 317 13.89 -6.69 27.91
CA ALA A 317 15.32 -6.89 28.10
C ALA A 317 16.10 -5.66 27.63
N ASP A 318 17.07 -5.22 28.43
CA ASP A 318 17.99 -4.16 28.03
C ASP A 318 18.92 -4.68 26.91
N PRO A 319 19.01 -4.02 25.74
CA PRO A 319 19.92 -4.41 24.68
C PRO A 319 21.39 -4.29 25.09
N ASP A 320 21.71 -3.43 26.06
CA ASP A 320 23.06 -3.28 26.60
C ASP A 320 23.33 -4.35 27.68
N ALA A 321 23.82 -5.51 27.21
CA ALA A 321 23.90 -6.73 28.01
C ALA A 321 24.69 -6.54 29.32
N GLY A 322 24.02 -6.77 30.45
CA GLY A 322 24.61 -6.67 31.79
C GLY A 322 24.56 -5.27 32.40
N LYS A 323 23.91 -4.32 31.74
CA LYS A 323 23.63 -2.98 32.25
C LYS A 323 22.19 -2.87 32.75
N THR A 324 21.98 -1.95 33.68
CA THR A 324 20.69 -1.73 34.33
C THR A 324 20.28 -0.26 34.28
N ALA A 325 19.14 0.01 33.65
CA ALA A 325 18.49 1.33 33.68
C ALA A 325 18.24 1.81 35.13
N GLY A 326 18.70 3.02 35.44
CA GLY A 326 18.64 3.63 36.78
C GLY A 326 19.85 3.32 37.67
N THR A 327 20.72 2.39 37.27
CA THR A 327 21.96 2.08 38.00
C THR A 327 23.22 2.39 37.19
N ASP A 328 23.30 1.95 35.94
CA ASP A 328 24.45 2.19 35.06
C ASP A 328 24.27 3.46 34.19
N TYR A 329 23.03 3.78 33.85
CA TYR A 329 22.64 4.97 33.11
C TYR A 329 21.28 5.46 33.61
N GLU A 330 21.03 6.76 33.51
CA GLU A 330 19.83 7.39 34.05
C GLU A 330 19.28 8.45 33.10
N LEU A 331 18.00 8.78 33.24
CA LEU A 331 17.39 9.88 32.50
C LEU A 331 17.67 11.19 33.22
N ILE A 332 18.22 12.15 32.49
CA ILE A 332 18.37 13.53 32.93
C ILE A 332 16.99 14.16 33.04
N PRO A 333 16.65 14.79 34.18
CA PRO A 333 15.40 15.53 34.30
C PRO A 333 15.33 16.69 33.31
N PHE A 334 14.11 17.01 32.89
CA PHE A 334 13.88 18.19 32.07
C PHE A 334 13.63 19.40 32.96
N ASP A 335 14.40 20.47 32.76
CA ASP A 335 14.16 21.76 33.40
C ASP A 335 13.12 22.54 32.61
N ASN A 336 11.90 22.63 33.16
CA ASN A 336 10.81 23.40 32.55
C ASN A 336 10.80 24.89 32.94
N GLY A 337 11.87 25.37 33.60
CA GLY A 337 12.03 26.73 34.11
C GLY A 337 11.41 26.97 35.49
N SER A 338 10.75 25.97 36.09
CA SER A 338 10.12 26.08 37.41
C SER A 338 10.26 24.83 38.27
N ALA A 339 10.49 23.67 37.65
CA ALA A 339 10.69 22.40 38.33
C ALA A 339 11.52 21.45 37.48
N SER A 340 12.21 20.54 38.17
CA SER A 340 12.82 19.36 37.58
C SER A 340 11.74 18.31 37.31
N VAL A 341 11.59 17.86 36.07
CA VAL A 341 10.54 16.90 35.68
C VAL A 341 11.15 15.68 35.01
N LEU A 342 10.93 14.52 35.60
CA LEU A 342 11.25 13.23 34.99
C LEU A 342 10.05 12.68 34.21
N PRO A 343 10.27 11.90 33.14
CA PRO A 343 9.19 11.31 32.34
C PRO A 343 8.53 10.11 33.03
N TYR A 344 8.96 9.77 34.24
CA TYR A 344 8.38 8.73 35.08
C TYR A 344 8.18 9.23 36.52
N THR A 345 7.36 8.52 37.27
CA THR A 345 7.26 8.62 38.73
C THR A 345 7.77 7.34 39.37
N GLY A 346 8.31 7.45 40.58
CA GLY A 346 9.06 6.38 41.24
C GLY A 346 10.52 6.78 41.47
N ASP A 347 11.30 5.87 42.06
CA ASP A 347 12.71 6.07 42.35
C ASP A 347 13.56 5.06 41.57
N ALA A 348 14.15 5.53 40.47
CA ALA A 348 14.96 4.71 39.57
C ALA A 348 16.30 4.25 40.18
N SER A 349 16.71 4.81 41.32
CA SER A 349 17.91 4.36 42.04
C SER A 349 17.65 3.09 42.87
N THR A 350 16.40 2.65 42.94
CA THR A 350 15.95 1.45 43.63
C THR A 350 15.27 0.50 42.64
N ASN A 351 15.00 -0.76 43.02
CA ASN A 351 14.22 -1.68 42.18
C ASN A 351 12.70 -1.41 42.24
N ALA A 352 12.29 -0.16 42.49
CA ALA A 352 10.88 0.20 42.59
C ALA A 352 10.29 0.37 41.19
N THR A 353 9.08 -0.15 40.97
CA THR A 353 8.41 -0.01 39.67
C THR A 353 8.20 1.45 39.30
N LEU A 354 8.72 1.84 38.13
CA LEU A 354 8.51 3.15 37.54
C LEU A 354 7.20 3.17 36.76
N THR A 355 6.53 4.33 36.76
CA THR A 355 5.31 4.53 35.98
C THR A 355 5.41 5.80 35.12
N PRO A 356 4.81 5.85 33.93
CA PRO A 356 4.88 7.03 33.06
C PRO A 356 4.31 8.28 33.73
N ASN A 357 5.05 9.40 33.69
CA ASN A 357 4.63 10.65 34.29
C ASN A 357 3.78 11.48 33.33
N THR A 358 2.47 11.49 33.53
CA THR A 358 1.55 12.34 32.72
C THR A 358 1.81 13.84 32.89
N GLY A 359 2.44 14.26 33.98
CA GLY A 359 2.90 15.64 34.21
C GLY A 359 4.12 16.03 33.37
N TYR A 360 4.78 15.07 32.72
CA TYR A 360 5.82 15.35 31.71
C TYR A 360 5.20 15.78 30.37
N LYS A 361 3.87 15.79 30.20
CA LYS A 361 3.28 16.37 28.98
C LYS A 361 3.38 17.89 29.02
N ALA A 362 4.05 18.48 28.04
CA ALA A 362 4.01 19.92 27.83
C ALA A 362 2.57 20.33 27.45
N PRO A 363 2.06 21.47 27.97
CA PRO A 363 0.91 22.10 27.36
C PRO A 363 1.16 22.34 25.86
N ALA A 364 0.12 22.20 25.03
CA ALA A 364 0.24 22.41 23.59
C ALA A 364 0.83 23.80 23.28
N GLY A 365 1.93 23.83 22.52
CA GLY A 365 2.64 25.08 22.18
C GLY A 365 3.69 25.53 23.20
N SER A 366 3.87 24.82 24.31
CA SER A 366 4.94 25.07 25.28
C SER A 366 6.24 24.37 24.86
N VAL A 367 7.36 24.98 25.27
CA VAL A 367 8.72 24.61 24.85
C VAL A 367 9.39 23.61 25.81
N GLY A 368 8.62 23.03 26.75
CA GLY A 368 9.17 22.49 28.00
C GLY A 368 8.95 21.01 28.29
N ALA A 369 8.50 20.20 27.33
CA ALA A 369 8.48 18.74 27.48
C ALA A 369 8.30 18.06 26.13
N ILE A 370 9.12 17.06 25.86
CA ILE A 370 9.28 16.50 24.52
C ILE A 370 8.48 15.20 24.45
N THR A 371 7.21 15.30 24.08
CA THR A 371 6.32 14.12 23.94
C THR A 371 5.81 14.00 22.52
N ARG A 372 5.60 12.76 22.07
CA ARG A 372 5.12 12.46 20.73
C ARG A 372 4.06 11.37 20.77
N GLU A 373 3.10 11.48 19.87
CA GLU A 373 2.25 10.34 19.50
C GLU A 373 3.10 9.29 18.78
N VAL A 374 2.75 8.03 19.00
CA VAL A 374 3.27 6.89 18.25
C VAL A 374 2.15 6.20 17.50
N PHE A 375 2.45 5.66 16.33
CA PHE A 375 1.47 5.31 15.31
C PHE A 375 1.61 3.89 14.78
N ASN A 376 0.47 3.31 14.45
CA ASN A 376 0.35 2.25 13.46
C ASN A 376 -0.17 2.84 12.16
N LEU A 377 0.55 2.60 11.06
CA LEU A 377 0.18 3.05 9.73
C LEU A 377 -0.52 1.91 9.00
N ILE A 378 -1.75 2.16 8.55
CA ILE A 378 -2.56 1.17 7.83
C ILE A 378 -3.06 1.72 6.50
N PRO A 379 -3.46 0.88 5.53
CA PRO A 379 -4.07 1.36 4.29
C PRO A 379 -5.36 2.13 4.59
N THR A 380 -5.52 3.33 4.05
CA THR A 380 -6.73 4.16 4.21
C THR A 380 -7.98 3.43 3.70
N ALA A 381 -7.84 2.57 2.69
CA ALA A 381 -8.94 1.74 2.20
C ALA A 381 -9.55 0.82 3.29
N ALA A 382 -8.77 0.43 4.31
CA ALA A 382 -9.29 -0.32 5.46
C ALA A 382 -10.13 0.54 6.41
N VAL A 383 -9.86 1.84 6.47
CA VAL A 383 -10.65 2.83 7.22
C VAL A 383 -11.92 3.18 6.46
N ASP A 384 -11.81 3.47 5.16
CA ASP A 384 -12.93 3.93 4.32
C ASP A 384 -13.94 2.82 4.03
N ASN A 385 -13.46 1.58 3.87
CA ASN A 385 -14.30 0.44 3.54
C ASN A 385 -13.88 -0.83 4.31
N PRO A 386 -14.05 -0.86 5.64
CA PRO A 386 -13.59 -1.95 6.48
C PRO A 386 -14.22 -3.30 6.13
N ASN A 387 -15.40 -3.30 5.51
CA ASN A 387 -16.12 -4.52 5.15
C ASN A 387 -15.82 -5.00 3.72
N ALA A 388 -14.91 -4.35 2.98
CA ALA A 388 -14.53 -4.76 1.62
C ALA A 388 -13.94 -6.19 1.60
N ASN A 389 -13.19 -6.53 2.64
CA ASN A 389 -12.63 -7.85 2.84
C ASN A 389 -12.26 -8.06 4.32
N VAL A 390 -12.03 -9.31 4.70
CA VAL A 390 -11.74 -9.72 6.08
C VAL A 390 -10.44 -9.13 6.64
N LYS A 391 -9.44 -8.85 5.80
CA LYS A 391 -8.17 -8.23 6.24
C LYS A 391 -8.38 -6.76 6.60
N TYR A 392 -9.17 -6.02 5.82
CA TYR A 392 -9.54 -4.63 6.14
C TYR A 392 -10.34 -4.56 7.42
N ARG A 393 -11.26 -5.50 7.63
CA ARG A 393 -12.00 -5.60 8.88
C ARG A 393 -11.06 -5.84 10.08
N ALA A 394 -10.08 -6.73 9.93
CA ALA A 394 -9.11 -7.01 10.98
C ALA A 394 -8.22 -5.80 11.29
N LEU A 395 -7.73 -5.07 10.28
CA LEU A 395 -6.98 -3.82 10.46
C LEU A 395 -7.81 -2.76 11.19
N TYR A 396 -9.06 -2.58 10.77
CA TYR A 396 -9.98 -1.62 11.38
C TYR A 396 -10.21 -1.95 12.86
N ASP A 397 -10.54 -3.19 13.20
CA ASP A 397 -10.82 -3.58 14.58
C ASP A 397 -9.63 -3.51 15.50
N THR A 398 -8.45 -3.79 14.95
CA THR A 398 -7.22 -3.79 15.71
C THR A 398 -6.81 -2.37 16.06
N PHE A 399 -6.88 -1.44 15.11
CA PHE A 399 -6.27 -0.12 15.26
C PHE A 399 -7.26 1.05 15.35
N VAL A 400 -8.40 1.01 14.68
CA VAL A 400 -9.23 2.20 14.39
C VAL A 400 -10.33 2.45 15.42
N GLY A 401 -10.36 3.69 15.92
CA GLY A 401 -11.31 4.22 16.91
C GLY A 401 -10.94 3.90 18.35
N ALA A 402 -11.52 4.64 19.30
CA ALA A 402 -11.27 4.45 20.74
C ALA A 402 -11.70 3.07 21.27
N GLY A 403 -12.54 2.34 20.53
CA GLY A 403 -12.93 0.97 20.82
C GLY A 403 -12.06 -0.10 20.14
N SER A 404 -10.96 0.29 19.49
CA SER A 404 -10.03 -0.65 18.88
C SER A 404 -9.31 -1.47 19.93
N LYS A 405 -8.81 -2.64 19.53
CA LYS A 405 -8.16 -3.54 20.50
C LYS A 405 -6.91 -2.90 21.12
N PHE A 406 -6.15 -2.11 20.35
CA PHE A 406 -5.02 -1.34 20.88
C PHE A 406 -5.45 -0.32 21.93
N CYS A 407 -6.51 0.46 21.66
CA CYS A 407 -6.96 1.49 22.59
C CYS A 407 -7.59 0.92 23.86
N LEU A 408 -8.13 -0.29 23.80
CA LEU A 408 -8.67 -1.00 24.96
C LEU A 408 -7.56 -1.61 25.83
N ASP A 409 -6.35 -1.81 25.31
CA ASP A 409 -5.22 -2.40 26.03
C ASP A 409 -4.31 -1.36 26.70
N ALA A 410 -4.92 -0.43 27.44
CA ALA A 410 -4.19 0.60 28.18
C ALA A 410 -3.24 0.01 29.23
N LYS A 411 -3.52 -1.20 29.73
CA LYS A 411 -2.68 -1.88 30.73
C LYS A 411 -1.34 -2.29 30.12
N ALA A 412 -1.32 -2.93 28.94
CA ALA A 412 -0.08 -3.23 28.26
C ALA A 412 0.68 -1.94 27.92
N ILE A 413 0.00 -0.95 27.33
CA ILE A 413 0.61 0.35 26.98
C ILE A 413 1.36 0.98 28.18
N LEU A 414 0.71 1.06 29.34
CA LEU A 414 1.31 1.62 30.56
C LEU A 414 2.44 0.74 31.12
N ALA A 415 2.30 -0.59 31.05
CA ALA A 415 3.32 -1.52 31.55
C ALA A 415 4.64 -1.41 30.76
N TYR A 416 4.56 -1.15 29.45
CA TYR A 416 5.73 -0.88 28.60
C TYR A 416 6.20 0.58 28.65
N GLY A 417 5.71 1.38 29.61
CA GLY A 417 6.22 2.72 29.87
C GLY A 417 5.64 3.84 29.01
N PHE A 418 4.64 3.55 28.17
CA PHE A 418 3.97 4.58 27.37
C PHE A 418 2.81 5.22 28.13
N MET A 419 2.54 6.50 27.86
CA MET A 419 1.33 7.16 28.34
C MET A 419 0.14 6.84 27.43
N THR A 420 -1.06 6.77 28.01
CA THR A 420 -2.30 6.70 27.24
C THR A 420 -2.53 7.98 26.42
N ASP A 421 -3.18 7.82 25.28
CA ASP A 421 -3.53 8.92 24.38
C ASP A 421 -5.05 9.07 24.25
N ALA A 422 -5.55 10.31 24.40
CA ALA A 422 -6.95 10.63 24.15
C ALA A 422 -7.31 10.55 22.66
N ASN A 423 -6.32 10.70 21.78
CA ASN A 423 -6.49 10.54 20.33
C ASN A 423 -6.36 9.07 19.87
N CYS A 424 -6.19 8.10 20.78
CA CYS A 424 -6.01 6.71 20.40
C CYS A 424 -7.06 6.24 19.38
N GLY A 425 -6.59 5.67 18.26
CA GLY A 425 -7.42 5.15 17.18
C GLY A 425 -7.94 6.20 16.21
N ASN A 426 -7.59 7.48 16.34
CA ASN A 426 -8.10 8.56 15.48
C ASN A 426 -7.60 8.43 14.03
N PRO A 427 -8.49 8.28 13.03
CA PRO A 427 -8.09 8.07 11.64
C PRO A 427 -8.01 9.35 10.79
N SER A 428 -8.04 10.53 11.42
CA SER A 428 -8.12 11.81 10.69
C SER A 428 -6.86 12.18 9.90
N ARG A 429 -5.76 11.43 10.05
CA ARG A 429 -4.46 11.74 9.46
C ARG A 429 -4.11 10.73 8.39
N THR A 430 -4.13 11.18 7.13
CA THR A 430 -3.74 10.38 5.96
C THR A 430 -2.49 10.95 5.31
N ALA A 431 -1.65 10.09 4.74
CA ALA A 431 -0.41 10.44 4.06
C ALA A 431 -0.21 9.59 2.79
N GLY A 432 0.73 10.02 1.94
CA GLY A 432 1.21 9.25 0.80
C GLY A 432 0.31 9.32 -0.44
N VAL A 433 0.95 9.32 -1.61
CA VAL A 433 0.29 9.34 -2.92
C VAL A 433 0.37 7.95 -3.56
N GLY A 434 -0.75 7.46 -4.08
CA GLY A 434 -0.80 6.20 -4.83
C GLY A 434 -0.08 6.25 -6.18
N SER A 435 0.31 5.10 -6.69
CA SER A 435 0.87 4.98 -8.03
C SER A 435 -0.22 4.95 -9.10
N SER A 436 0.13 5.37 -10.31
CA SER A 436 -0.78 5.29 -11.46
C SER A 436 -0.64 3.94 -12.16
N ALA A 437 -1.75 3.39 -12.65
CA ALA A 437 -1.75 2.31 -13.63
C ALA A 437 -2.04 2.86 -15.03
N THR A 438 -1.54 2.18 -16.06
CA THR A 438 -1.87 2.48 -17.46
C THR A 438 -2.75 1.40 -18.04
N VAL A 439 -3.70 1.79 -18.90
CA VAL A 439 -4.61 0.88 -19.57
C VAL A 439 -4.61 1.17 -21.06
N THR A 440 -4.43 0.13 -21.86
CA THR A 440 -4.50 0.20 -23.34
C THR A 440 -5.54 -0.78 -23.86
N VAL A 441 -6.39 -0.32 -24.76
CA VAL A 441 -7.39 -1.16 -25.42
C VAL A 441 -6.97 -1.43 -26.85
N THR A 442 -6.90 -2.69 -27.22
CA THR A 442 -6.65 -3.14 -28.60
C THR A 442 -7.75 -4.11 -29.02
N HIS A 443 -7.89 -4.36 -30.32
CA HIS A 443 -8.85 -5.31 -30.82
C HIS A 443 -8.36 -6.01 -32.09
N THR A 444 -8.86 -7.22 -32.34
CA THR A 444 -8.65 -7.89 -33.62
C THR A 444 -9.49 -7.23 -34.73
N ALA A 445 -9.16 -7.53 -35.99
CA ALA A 445 -9.93 -7.02 -37.13
C ALA A 445 -11.40 -7.46 -37.03
N ALA A 446 -12.31 -6.50 -37.02
CA ALA A 446 -13.75 -6.73 -36.88
C ALA A 446 -14.43 -6.83 -38.25
N VAL A 447 -15.26 -7.85 -38.43
CA VAL A 447 -16.04 -8.08 -39.67
C VAL A 447 -17.49 -8.38 -39.32
N ALA A 448 -18.43 -7.80 -40.06
CA ALA A 448 -19.85 -8.02 -39.87
C ALA A 448 -20.21 -9.53 -39.90
N GLY A 449 -21.07 -9.98 -38.99
CA GLY A 449 -21.49 -11.39 -38.88
C GLY A 449 -20.54 -12.30 -38.09
N LYS A 450 -19.45 -11.75 -37.54
CA LYS A 450 -18.49 -12.48 -36.69
C LYS A 450 -18.45 -11.88 -35.27
N SER A 451 -17.42 -12.25 -34.52
CA SER A 451 -17.03 -11.58 -33.28
C SER A 451 -15.60 -11.06 -33.42
N THR A 452 -15.29 -9.97 -32.72
CA THR A 452 -13.93 -9.47 -32.53
C THR A 452 -13.48 -9.74 -31.09
N VAL A 453 -12.17 -9.86 -30.89
CA VAL A 453 -11.58 -9.95 -29.55
C VAL A 453 -11.04 -8.59 -29.18
N VAL A 454 -11.60 -7.99 -28.13
CA VAL A 454 -11.07 -6.78 -27.51
C VAL A 454 -10.14 -7.20 -26.38
N THR A 455 -8.92 -6.70 -26.38
CA THR A 455 -7.92 -6.95 -25.33
C THR A 455 -7.65 -5.66 -24.60
N VAL A 456 -7.87 -5.67 -23.29
CA VAL A 456 -7.45 -4.60 -22.38
C VAL A 456 -6.14 -5.04 -21.75
N ALA A 457 -5.07 -4.31 -22.04
CA ALA A 457 -3.76 -4.49 -21.41
C ALA A 457 -3.61 -3.47 -20.29
N VAL A 458 -3.06 -3.90 -19.15
CA VAL A 458 -2.81 -3.07 -17.98
C VAL A 458 -1.34 -3.17 -17.59
N GLN A 459 -0.76 -2.05 -17.15
CA GLN A 459 0.53 -2.02 -16.49
C GLN A 459 0.39 -1.30 -15.16
N SER A 460 0.87 -1.92 -14.09
CA SER A 460 0.81 -1.36 -12.74
C SER A 460 1.98 -1.90 -11.92
N ILE A 461 2.31 -1.24 -10.81
CA ILE A 461 3.36 -1.72 -9.90
C ILE A 461 2.96 -3.08 -9.32
N GLY A 462 3.90 -4.03 -9.32
CA GLY A 462 3.70 -5.35 -8.72
C GLY A 462 2.83 -6.34 -9.51
N ASN A 463 2.11 -5.89 -10.55
CA ASN A 463 1.20 -6.73 -11.36
C ASN A 463 0.31 -7.65 -10.50
N ALA A 464 -0.22 -7.13 -9.39
CA ALA A 464 -1.00 -7.91 -8.42
C ALA A 464 -2.42 -8.29 -8.90
N GLY A 465 -2.72 -8.01 -10.17
CA GLY A 465 -4.03 -8.22 -10.75
C GLY A 465 -5.03 -7.16 -10.33
N GLY A 466 -6.29 -7.41 -10.67
CA GLY A 466 -7.40 -6.51 -10.43
C GLY A 466 -8.61 -6.88 -11.27
N SER A 467 -9.57 -5.97 -11.39
CA SER A 467 -10.73 -6.14 -12.27
C SER A 467 -10.75 -5.08 -13.35
N VAL A 468 -11.17 -5.47 -14.55
CA VAL A 468 -11.42 -4.57 -15.67
C VAL A 468 -12.91 -4.56 -15.96
N ALA A 469 -13.48 -3.38 -16.15
CA ALA A 469 -14.78 -3.19 -16.76
C ALA A 469 -14.63 -2.33 -18.03
N LEU A 470 -15.35 -2.70 -19.09
CA LEU A 470 -15.37 -2.01 -20.37
C LEU A 470 -16.77 -2.04 -20.97
N THR A 471 -17.35 -0.87 -21.18
CA THR A 471 -18.61 -0.72 -21.90
C THR A 471 -18.34 -0.71 -23.39
N VAL A 472 -19.01 -1.59 -24.14
CA VAL A 472 -18.94 -1.67 -25.60
C VAL A 472 -20.37 -1.65 -26.16
N ASN A 473 -20.69 -0.64 -26.97
CA ASN A 473 -22.04 -0.40 -27.51
C ASN A 473 -23.15 -0.44 -26.43
N GLY A 474 -22.91 0.19 -25.28
CA GLY A 474 -23.84 0.24 -24.15
C GLY A 474 -23.93 -1.03 -23.31
N LYS A 475 -23.17 -2.10 -23.63
CA LYS A 475 -23.09 -3.32 -22.82
C LYS A 475 -21.78 -3.36 -22.04
N VAL A 476 -21.85 -3.60 -20.73
CA VAL A 476 -20.68 -3.77 -19.87
C VAL A 476 -20.10 -5.18 -20.03
N TYR A 477 -18.79 -5.24 -20.23
CA TYR A 477 -17.98 -6.45 -20.17
C TYR A 477 -17.03 -6.33 -18.98
N SER A 478 -16.93 -7.38 -18.16
CA SER A 478 -16.06 -7.38 -16.99
C SER A 478 -15.23 -8.65 -16.92
N ALA A 479 -14.00 -8.54 -16.46
CA ALA A 479 -13.09 -9.66 -16.26
C ALA A 479 -12.09 -9.38 -15.15
N THR A 480 -11.63 -10.43 -14.47
CA THR A 480 -10.53 -10.35 -13.51
C THR A 480 -9.22 -10.60 -14.22
N ILE A 481 -8.20 -9.82 -13.89
CA ILE A 481 -6.80 -10.06 -14.23
C ILE A 481 -6.17 -10.70 -12.99
N ALA A 482 -5.71 -11.95 -13.12
CA ALA A 482 -5.04 -12.66 -12.04
C ALA A 482 -3.65 -12.05 -11.74
N LYS A 483 -3.12 -12.27 -10.54
CA LYS A 483 -1.76 -11.88 -10.16
C LYS A 483 -0.75 -12.40 -11.20
N GLY A 484 0.19 -11.55 -11.60
CA GLY A 484 1.21 -11.84 -12.63
C GLY A 484 0.72 -11.66 -14.08
N GLN A 485 -0.59 -11.58 -14.32
CA GLN A 485 -1.15 -11.35 -15.64
C GLN A 485 -1.36 -9.86 -15.91
N THR A 486 -1.36 -9.48 -17.19
CA THR A 486 -1.45 -8.07 -17.63
C THR A 486 -2.55 -7.82 -18.65
N THR A 487 -3.37 -8.82 -18.99
CA THR A 487 -4.42 -8.66 -20.00
C THR A 487 -5.75 -9.29 -19.62
N ALA A 488 -6.83 -8.61 -19.97
CA ALA A 488 -8.20 -9.12 -20.00
C ALA A 488 -8.69 -9.16 -21.45
N LYS A 489 -9.41 -10.22 -21.84
CA LYS A 489 -9.92 -10.40 -23.21
C LYS A 489 -11.44 -10.56 -23.20
N PHE A 490 -12.10 -9.85 -24.09
CA PHE A 490 -13.55 -9.88 -24.30
C PHE A 490 -13.87 -10.30 -25.72
N THR A 491 -14.80 -11.24 -25.89
CA THR A 491 -15.38 -11.54 -27.21
C THR A 491 -16.60 -10.67 -27.43
N VAL A 492 -16.50 -9.75 -28.38
CA VAL A 492 -17.54 -8.77 -28.72
C VAL A 492 -18.19 -9.15 -30.05
N PRO A 493 -19.50 -9.43 -30.09
CA PRO A 493 -20.22 -9.69 -31.34
C PRO A 493 -20.23 -8.47 -32.26
N THR A 494 -20.04 -8.69 -33.56
CA THR A 494 -20.05 -7.64 -34.59
C THR A 494 -21.14 -7.93 -35.62
N PRO A 495 -22.43 -7.80 -35.28
CA PRO A 495 -23.54 -8.24 -36.13
C PRO A 495 -23.74 -7.37 -37.39
N LYS A 496 -23.23 -6.14 -37.39
CA LYS A 496 -23.36 -5.18 -38.51
C LYS A 496 -22.03 -4.50 -38.78
N ALA A 497 -21.80 -4.10 -40.03
CA ALA A 497 -20.68 -3.24 -40.40
C ALA A 497 -20.94 -1.80 -39.92
N GLY A 498 -19.87 -1.01 -39.78
CA GLY A 498 -19.94 0.36 -39.27
C GLY A 498 -18.97 0.56 -38.12
N THR A 499 -19.34 1.37 -37.14
CA THR A 499 -18.49 1.71 -36.00
C THR A 499 -19.15 1.28 -34.70
N ILE A 500 -18.39 0.64 -33.82
CA ILE A 500 -18.80 0.27 -32.47
C ILE A 500 -18.01 1.17 -31.49
N SER A 501 -18.69 1.86 -30.58
CA SER A 501 -18.02 2.62 -29.52
C SER A 501 -17.64 1.72 -28.35
N PHE A 502 -16.54 2.05 -27.68
CA PHE A 502 -16.17 1.50 -26.38
C PHE A 502 -15.71 2.61 -25.45
N GLY A 503 -15.74 2.36 -24.14
CA GLY A 503 -15.40 3.35 -23.13
C GLY A 503 -16.55 4.36 -22.88
N GLY A 504 -16.35 5.22 -21.89
CA GLY A 504 -17.31 6.26 -21.50
C GLY A 504 -18.39 5.80 -20.51
N GLY A 505 -18.36 4.54 -20.06
CA GLY A 505 -19.09 4.11 -18.88
C GLY A 505 -18.44 4.64 -17.59
N ALA A 506 -19.24 4.94 -16.57
CA ALA A 506 -18.76 5.53 -15.31
C ALA A 506 -17.67 4.69 -14.61
N ASN A 507 -17.69 3.37 -14.81
CA ASN A 507 -16.74 2.42 -14.21
C ASN A 507 -15.83 1.76 -15.25
N ASP A 508 -15.76 2.31 -16.48
CA ASP A 508 -14.87 1.76 -17.51
C ASP A 508 -13.42 2.02 -17.15
N GLY A 509 -12.70 0.98 -16.79
CA GLY A 509 -11.35 1.09 -16.28
C GLY A 509 -10.83 -0.17 -15.62
N PHE A 510 -9.66 -0.03 -15.01
CA PHE A 510 -9.00 -1.03 -14.19
C PHE A 510 -9.07 -0.63 -12.72
N THR A 511 -9.64 -1.51 -11.90
CA THR A 511 -9.63 -1.42 -10.44
C THR A 511 -8.55 -2.38 -9.91
N PRO A 512 -7.42 -1.88 -9.40
CA PRO A 512 -6.32 -2.70 -8.88
C PRO A 512 -6.71 -3.46 -7.61
N ASN A 513 -6.06 -4.61 -7.35
CA ASN A 513 -6.22 -5.33 -6.09
C ASN A 513 -5.43 -4.69 -4.92
N LEU A 514 -4.37 -3.93 -5.23
CA LEU A 514 -3.58 -3.24 -4.22
C LEU A 514 -4.13 -1.83 -4.02
N SER A 515 -4.30 -1.43 -2.76
CA SER A 515 -4.89 -0.13 -2.41
C SER A 515 -4.01 1.07 -2.71
N GLY A 516 -2.71 0.87 -2.91
CA GLY A 516 -1.78 1.95 -3.25
C GLY A 516 -1.68 2.24 -4.74
N ILE A 517 -2.55 1.67 -5.56
CA ILE A 517 -2.62 1.93 -7.00
C ILE A 517 -3.97 2.56 -7.30
N TYR A 518 -3.97 3.71 -7.97
CA TYR A 518 -5.20 4.39 -8.36
C TYR A 518 -5.96 3.63 -9.45
N PHE A 519 -7.28 3.81 -9.44
CA PHE A 519 -8.14 3.41 -10.55
C PHE A 519 -7.66 4.05 -11.85
N ALA A 520 -7.55 3.25 -12.91
CA ALA A 520 -7.14 3.74 -14.22
C ALA A 520 -8.31 3.68 -15.21
N SER A 521 -8.83 4.84 -15.59
CA SER A 521 -9.95 4.97 -16.52
C SER A 521 -9.57 4.54 -17.94
N ILE A 522 -10.50 3.91 -18.64
CA ILE A 522 -10.37 3.64 -20.08
C ILE A 522 -10.91 4.83 -20.87
N ALA A 523 -10.07 5.41 -21.73
CA ALA A 523 -10.48 6.44 -22.67
C ALA A 523 -11.50 5.90 -23.68
N GLN A 524 -12.45 6.76 -24.07
CA GLN A 524 -13.43 6.41 -25.10
C GLN A 524 -12.73 6.20 -26.45
N GLY A 525 -13.18 5.19 -27.18
CA GLY A 525 -12.67 4.88 -28.50
C GLY A 525 -13.71 4.17 -29.37
N SER A 526 -13.26 3.70 -30.53
CA SER A 526 -14.15 3.01 -31.47
C SER A 526 -13.46 1.89 -32.24
N ILE A 527 -14.25 0.90 -32.63
CA ILE A 527 -13.85 -0.25 -33.46
C ILE A 527 -14.53 -0.10 -34.80
N THR A 528 -13.75 -0.04 -35.88
CA THR A 528 -14.28 -0.10 -37.25
C THR A 528 -14.56 -1.55 -37.64
N VAL A 529 -15.83 -1.85 -37.95
CA VAL A 529 -16.30 -3.15 -38.40
C VAL A 529 -16.44 -3.14 -39.92
N ALA A 530 -15.56 -3.89 -40.59
CA ALA A 530 -15.59 -4.05 -42.03
C ALA A 530 -16.82 -4.86 -42.48
N LYS A 531 -17.25 -4.64 -43.73
CA LYS A 531 -18.25 -5.49 -44.37
C LYS A 531 -17.70 -6.89 -44.61
N ALA A 532 -18.57 -7.89 -44.52
CA ALA A 532 -18.22 -9.28 -44.80
C ALA A 532 -17.95 -9.51 -46.30
N THR A 533 -17.04 -10.44 -46.60
CA THR A 533 -16.83 -10.91 -47.97
C THR A 533 -17.91 -11.93 -48.33
N PRO A 534 -18.71 -11.68 -49.39
CA PRO A 534 -19.73 -12.64 -49.83
C PRO A 534 -19.12 -13.83 -50.57
N THR A 535 -19.81 -14.96 -50.53
CA THR A 535 -19.67 -16.09 -51.46
C THR A 535 -20.87 -16.10 -52.39
N VAL A 536 -20.65 -15.91 -53.69
CA VAL A 536 -21.70 -15.93 -54.73
C VAL A 536 -21.62 -17.25 -55.50
N LYS A 537 -22.72 -17.97 -55.56
CA LYS A 537 -22.88 -19.21 -56.36
C LYS A 537 -24.06 -19.06 -57.30
N ALA A 538 -23.97 -19.65 -58.49
CA ALA A 538 -25.08 -19.74 -59.43
C ALA A 538 -25.26 -21.16 -59.95
N THR A 539 -26.50 -21.56 -60.12
CA THR A 539 -26.90 -22.83 -60.74
C THR A 539 -27.89 -22.55 -61.85
N ALA A 540 -27.75 -23.28 -62.95
CA ALA A 540 -28.66 -23.20 -64.09
C ALA A 540 -28.91 -24.63 -64.58
N ALA A 541 -30.18 -25.02 -64.65
CA ALA A 541 -30.54 -26.33 -65.18
C ALA A 541 -30.48 -26.32 -66.72
N ARG A 542 -30.32 -27.51 -67.33
CA ARG A 542 -30.48 -27.66 -68.78
C ARG A 542 -31.91 -27.28 -69.17
N VAL A 543 -32.08 -26.57 -70.28
CA VAL A 543 -33.39 -26.06 -70.72
C VAL A 543 -33.60 -26.33 -72.22
N SER A 544 -34.82 -26.69 -72.61
CA SER A 544 -35.17 -26.79 -74.04
C SER A 544 -35.20 -25.40 -74.67
N HIS A 545 -34.77 -25.28 -75.93
CA HIS A 545 -34.83 -24.04 -76.71
C HIS A 545 -36.26 -23.47 -76.86
N THR A 546 -37.29 -24.26 -76.58
CA THR A 546 -38.71 -23.84 -76.63
C THR A 546 -39.22 -23.23 -75.32
N VAL A 547 -38.48 -23.32 -74.21
CA VAL A 547 -38.90 -22.91 -72.86
C VAL A 547 -37.98 -21.83 -72.28
N ALA A 548 -38.53 -20.93 -71.46
CA ALA A 548 -37.76 -19.94 -70.72
C ALA A 548 -36.98 -20.61 -69.56
N GLY A 549 -35.66 -20.42 -69.53
CA GLY A 549 -34.81 -20.96 -68.47
C GLY A 549 -34.83 -20.14 -67.18
N LYS A 550 -34.27 -20.69 -66.11
CA LYS A 550 -34.03 -19.98 -64.84
C LYS A 550 -32.58 -20.15 -64.40
N ALA A 551 -32.01 -19.09 -63.84
CA ALA A 551 -30.75 -19.14 -63.12
C ALA A 551 -31.01 -18.81 -61.64
N VAL A 552 -30.61 -19.70 -60.74
CA VAL A 552 -30.74 -19.51 -59.29
C VAL A 552 -29.38 -19.09 -58.75
N VAL A 553 -29.35 -17.91 -58.12
CA VAL A 553 -28.18 -17.33 -57.48
C VAL A 553 -28.34 -17.43 -55.97
N THR A 554 -27.29 -17.87 -55.28
CA THR A 554 -27.18 -17.83 -53.82
C THR A 554 -26.00 -16.96 -53.43
N VAL A 555 -26.24 -16.02 -52.52
CA VAL A 555 -25.23 -15.16 -51.92
C VAL A 555 -25.21 -15.46 -50.42
N ALA A 556 -24.06 -15.86 -49.90
CA ALA A 556 -23.88 -16.18 -48.49
C ALA A 556 -22.73 -15.37 -47.88
N ALA A 557 -22.84 -15.04 -46.60
CA ALA A 557 -21.75 -14.49 -45.79
C ALA A 557 -21.89 -15.06 -44.37
N THR A 558 -20.79 -15.42 -43.73
CA THR A 558 -20.82 -16.06 -42.40
C THR A 558 -21.57 -15.19 -41.39
N GLY A 559 -22.56 -15.77 -40.70
CA GLY A 559 -23.36 -15.10 -39.68
C GLY A 559 -24.32 -14.01 -40.19
N LEU A 560 -24.49 -13.87 -41.51
CA LEU A 560 -25.36 -12.87 -42.13
C LEU A 560 -26.26 -13.51 -43.18
N THR A 561 -27.38 -12.84 -43.46
CA THR A 561 -28.23 -13.13 -44.62
C THR A 561 -28.12 -11.95 -45.59
N PRO A 562 -27.36 -12.07 -46.70
CA PRO A 562 -27.16 -10.99 -47.65
C PRO A 562 -28.48 -10.53 -48.32
N THR A 563 -28.61 -9.23 -48.50
CA THR A 563 -29.74 -8.54 -49.14
C THR A 563 -29.27 -7.77 -50.38
N GLY A 564 -30.09 -6.93 -51.02
CA GLY A 564 -29.68 -6.17 -52.20
C GLY A 564 -29.95 -6.90 -53.52
N LYS A 565 -29.18 -6.60 -54.57
CA LYS A 565 -29.48 -7.06 -55.94
C LYS A 565 -28.32 -7.84 -56.54
N VAL A 566 -28.66 -8.84 -57.37
CA VAL A 566 -27.72 -9.53 -58.24
C VAL A 566 -28.04 -9.24 -59.69
N THR A 567 -27.00 -9.06 -60.51
CA THR A 567 -27.13 -8.92 -61.97
C THR A 567 -26.65 -10.21 -62.62
N VAL A 568 -27.55 -10.91 -63.29
CA VAL A 568 -27.27 -12.14 -64.03
C VAL A 568 -27.16 -11.83 -65.51
N THR A 569 -25.99 -12.09 -66.10
CA THR A 569 -25.69 -11.84 -67.51
C THR A 569 -25.37 -13.15 -68.22
N ILE A 570 -26.12 -13.47 -69.27
CA ILE A 570 -25.93 -14.67 -70.09
C ILE A 570 -25.14 -14.28 -71.33
N LYS A 571 -24.01 -14.96 -71.59
CA LYS A 571 -23.17 -14.74 -72.77
C LYS A 571 -22.99 -16.00 -73.60
N LYS A 572 -22.86 -15.85 -74.92
CA LYS A 572 -22.35 -16.89 -75.85
C LYS A 572 -21.16 -16.28 -76.58
N GLY A 573 -19.95 -16.77 -76.32
CA GLY A 573 -18.73 -16.04 -76.67
C GLY A 573 -18.68 -14.67 -75.95
N THR A 574 -18.38 -13.61 -76.69
CA THR A 574 -18.37 -12.22 -76.18
C THR A 574 -19.75 -11.56 -76.17
N ALA A 575 -20.71 -12.09 -76.92
CA ALA A 575 -22.04 -11.51 -77.08
C ALA A 575 -22.93 -11.72 -75.84
N ILE A 576 -23.49 -10.62 -75.32
CA ILE A 576 -24.52 -10.64 -74.27
C ILE A 576 -25.87 -11.01 -74.88
N LYS A 577 -26.54 -12.00 -74.29
CA LYS A 577 -27.82 -12.54 -74.77
C LYS A 577 -28.98 -12.20 -73.85
N ALA A 578 -28.71 -12.04 -72.55
CA ALA A 578 -29.68 -11.53 -71.59
C ALA A 578 -28.96 -10.92 -70.39
N THR A 579 -29.56 -9.87 -69.82
CA THR A 579 -29.20 -9.32 -68.51
C THR A 579 -30.45 -9.22 -67.66
N ARG A 580 -30.38 -9.66 -66.41
CA ARG A 580 -31.49 -9.59 -65.43
C ARG A 580 -30.96 -9.07 -64.11
N ILE A 581 -31.65 -8.10 -63.54
CA ILE A 581 -31.38 -7.62 -62.18
C ILE A 581 -32.51 -8.15 -61.31
N VAL A 582 -32.16 -8.89 -60.26
CA VAL A 582 -33.13 -9.48 -59.33
C VAL A 582 -32.70 -9.22 -57.90
N SER A 583 -33.66 -8.95 -57.01
CA SER A 583 -33.42 -8.75 -55.59
C SER A 583 -33.23 -10.09 -54.88
N LEU A 584 -32.32 -10.12 -53.89
CA LEU A 584 -32.17 -11.26 -52.98
C LEU A 584 -33.31 -11.27 -51.96
N VAL A 585 -33.84 -12.46 -51.71
CA VAL A 585 -34.75 -12.77 -50.60
C VAL A 585 -34.15 -13.96 -49.86
N GLY A 586 -33.78 -13.79 -48.59
CA GLY A 586 -33.12 -14.84 -47.80
C GLY A 586 -31.79 -15.32 -48.39
N GLY A 587 -30.98 -14.41 -48.96
CA GLY A 587 -29.71 -14.74 -49.61
C GLY A 587 -29.85 -15.49 -50.95
N LYS A 588 -31.06 -15.60 -51.51
CA LYS A 588 -31.30 -16.27 -52.80
C LYS A 588 -32.03 -15.36 -53.77
N ALA A 589 -31.75 -15.50 -55.06
CA ALA A 589 -32.49 -14.85 -56.13
C ALA A 589 -32.65 -15.78 -57.32
N THR A 590 -33.79 -15.70 -58.01
CA THR A 590 -34.07 -16.49 -59.22
C THR A 590 -34.30 -15.54 -60.39
N ALA A 591 -33.42 -15.57 -61.39
CA ALA A 591 -33.55 -14.79 -62.61
C ALA A 591 -34.23 -15.62 -63.70
N SER A 592 -35.36 -15.12 -64.21
CA SER A 592 -36.05 -15.70 -65.37
C SER A 592 -35.36 -15.26 -66.66
N LEU A 593 -34.97 -16.22 -67.48
CA LEU A 593 -34.21 -16.02 -68.71
C LEU A 593 -35.15 -16.08 -69.93
N PRO A 594 -34.84 -15.36 -71.03
CA PRO A 594 -35.60 -15.53 -72.26
C PRO A 594 -35.38 -16.93 -72.86
N LYS A 595 -36.23 -17.30 -73.82
CA LYS A 595 -35.95 -18.46 -74.68
C LYS A 595 -34.68 -18.18 -75.48
N LEU A 596 -33.77 -19.14 -75.51
CA LEU A 596 -32.48 -19.02 -76.17
C LEU A 596 -32.37 -20.14 -77.23
N PRO A 597 -31.68 -19.91 -78.35
CA PRO A 597 -31.36 -20.97 -79.30
C PRO A 597 -30.46 -22.05 -78.67
N VAL A 598 -30.45 -23.24 -79.27
CA VAL A 598 -29.58 -24.35 -78.88
C VAL A 598 -28.10 -23.92 -78.77
N GLY A 599 -27.44 -24.40 -77.72
CA GLY A 599 -26.02 -24.20 -77.49
C GLY A 599 -25.64 -23.97 -76.03
N THR A 600 -24.33 -23.78 -75.82
CA THR A 600 -23.74 -23.54 -74.49
C THR A 600 -23.57 -22.06 -74.23
N TYR A 601 -24.14 -21.59 -73.12
CA TYR A 601 -24.05 -20.22 -72.64
C TYR A 601 -23.31 -20.18 -71.31
N TYR A 602 -22.72 -19.03 -70.99
CA TYR A 602 -22.01 -18.76 -69.74
C TYR A 602 -22.81 -17.80 -68.88
N VAL A 603 -23.03 -18.17 -67.62
CA VAL A 603 -23.74 -17.35 -66.63
C VAL A 603 -22.71 -16.55 -65.84
N TYR A 604 -22.74 -15.24 -66.03
CA TYR A 604 -21.99 -14.28 -65.24
C TYR A 604 -22.91 -13.66 -64.19
N VAL A 605 -22.41 -13.51 -62.96
CA VAL A 605 -23.17 -12.87 -61.89
C VAL A 605 -22.30 -11.83 -61.21
N SER A 606 -22.87 -10.64 -61.00
CA SER A 606 -22.35 -9.65 -60.05
C SER A 606 -23.35 -9.45 -58.91
N TYR A 607 -22.85 -9.01 -57.77
CA TYR A 607 -23.64 -8.70 -56.59
C TYR A 607 -23.37 -7.26 -56.16
N THR A 608 -24.41 -6.47 -55.90
CA THR A 608 -24.27 -5.03 -55.60
C THR A 608 -23.71 -4.75 -54.20
N GLY A 609 -23.65 -5.75 -53.32
CA GLY A 609 -23.40 -5.53 -51.89
C GLY A 609 -24.64 -5.01 -51.18
N ASP A 610 -24.54 -4.92 -49.85
CA ASP A 610 -25.51 -4.27 -48.96
C ASP A 610 -24.81 -3.50 -47.83
N ALA A 611 -25.54 -3.12 -46.78
CA ALA A 611 -24.98 -2.38 -45.64
C ALA A 611 -23.86 -3.16 -44.91
N ASN A 612 -23.90 -4.50 -44.91
CA ASN A 612 -23.03 -5.36 -44.11
C ASN A 612 -22.12 -6.27 -44.93
N VAL A 613 -22.37 -6.43 -46.22
CA VAL A 613 -21.68 -7.36 -47.11
C VAL A 613 -21.15 -6.63 -48.34
N ASN A 614 -19.88 -6.89 -48.70
CA ASN A 614 -19.22 -6.26 -49.84
C ASN A 614 -19.89 -6.60 -51.17
N LYS A 615 -19.72 -5.73 -52.17
CA LYS A 615 -20.10 -6.02 -53.56
C LYS A 615 -19.14 -7.03 -54.18
N THR A 616 -19.62 -7.76 -55.20
CA THR A 616 -18.79 -8.69 -55.99
C THR A 616 -18.85 -8.29 -57.45
N ALA A 617 -17.69 -8.22 -58.10
CA ALA A 617 -17.59 -8.00 -59.53
C ALA A 617 -18.26 -9.14 -60.32
N SER A 618 -18.54 -8.89 -61.60
CA SER A 618 -19.14 -9.89 -62.48
C SER A 618 -18.16 -11.03 -62.75
N THR A 619 -18.50 -12.25 -62.31
CA THR A 619 -17.68 -13.46 -62.51
C THR A 619 -18.49 -14.55 -63.21
N LYS A 620 -17.85 -15.34 -64.07
CA LYS A 620 -18.46 -16.56 -64.64
C LYS A 620 -18.62 -17.60 -63.54
N LEU A 621 -19.85 -18.00 -63.23
CA LEU A 621 -20.14 -18.93 -62.15
C LEU A 621 -20.60 -20.31 -62.61
N THR A 622 -21.28 -20.40 -63.77
CA THR A 622 -21.74 -21.69 -64.30
C THR A 622 -22.02 -21.61 -65.80
N THR A 623 -22.36 -22.74 -66.41
CA THR A 623 -22.83 -22.85 -67.78
C THR A 623 -24.33 -23.14 -67.82
N LEU A 624 -24.99 -22.67 -68.88
CA LEU A 624 -26.37 -23.01 -69.21
C LEU A 624 -26.36 -23.72 -70.56
N ALA A 625 -26.75 -24.99 -70.58
CA ALA A 625 -26.89 -25.75 -71.81
C ALA A 625 -28.35 -25.72 -72.29
N VAL A 626 -28.53 -25.28 -73.53
CA VAL A 626 -29.82 -25.23 -74.21
C VAL A 626 -29.86 -26.30 -75.30
N PHE A 627 -30.89 -27.13 -75.31
CA PHE A 627 -31.04 -28.27 -76.23
C PHE A 627 -32.32 -28.23 -77.06
#